data_AF-A0A0B7BZV2-F1
#
_entry.id   AF-A0A0B7BZV2-F1
#
_cell.length_a   1.000
_cell.length_b   1.000
_cell.length_c   1.000
_cell.angle_alpha   90.00
_cell.angle_beta   90.00
_cell.angle_gamma   90.00
#
_symmetry.space_group_name_H-M   'P 1'
#
loop_
_entity.id
_entity.type
_entity.pdbx_description
1 polymer ?
#
loop_
_entity_poly.entity_id
_entity_poly.type
_entity_poly.pdbx_seq_one_letter_code
_entity_poly.pdbx_strand_id
1 'polypeptide(L)' 'FQRVISLNSTPIPLLEFPKSCLASTMMELFIANNDLKTVPKGIGDMEQLSLLDLSENVEINELPFELGKLKN' A
#
# COMPACT_ATOMS: atom_id res chain seq x y z
N PHE A 1 -4.63 -12.40 16.16
CA PHE A 1 -3.85 -12.68 14.93
C PHE A 1 -3.71 -11.37 14.18
N GLN A 2 -2.53 -10.75 14.19
CA GLN A 2 -2.30 -9.43 13.60
C GLN A 2 -2.20 -9.58 12.07
N ARG A 3 -3.02 -8.84 11.31
CA ARG A 3 -3.07 -8.92 9.84
C ARG A 3 -2.09 -7.91 9.23
N VAL A 4 -0.80 -8.23 9.32
CA VAL A 4 0.31 -7.42 8.82
C VAL A 4 0.90 -8.05 7.57
N ILE A 5 1.14 -7.25 6.53
CA ILE A 5 1.94 -7.66 5.36
C ILE A 5 3.08 -6.69 5.17
N SER A 6 4.29 -7.24 4.99
CA SER A 6 5.47 -6.50 4.56
C SER A 6 5.94 -7.01 3.21
N LEU A 7 6.06 -6.09 2.26
CA LEU A 7 6.57 -6.30 0.90
C LEU A 7 7.91 -5.57 0.69
N ASN A 8 8.60 -5.22 1.78
CA ASN A 8 9.88 -4.52 1.74
C ASN A 8 11.04 -5.45 1.38
N SER A 9 10.83 -6.78 1.42
CA SER A 9 11.87 -7.80 1.20
C SER A 9 11.72 -8.54 -0.12
N THR A 10 11.05 -7.96 -1.12
CA THR A 10 11.00 -8.57 -2.44
C THR A 10 12.39 -8.52 -3.09
N PRO A 11 12.86 -9.60 -3.74
CA PRO A 11 14.18 -9.62 -4.39
C PRO A 11 14.29 -8.66 -5.59
N ILE A 12 13.16 -8.09 -6.02
CA ILE A 12 13.05 -7.09 -7.08
C ILE A 12 12.14 -5.97 -6.54
N PRO A 13 12.48 -4.70 -6.75
CA PRO A 13 11.61 -3.59 -6.39
C PRO A 13 10.29 -3.66 -7.16
N LEU A 14 9.18 -3.42 -6.46
CA LEU A 14 7.85 -3.38 -7.04
C LEU A 14 7.67 -2.11 -7.86
N LEU A 15 7.43 -2.26 -9.16
CA LEU A 15 7.09 -1.16 -10.07
C LEU A 15 5.61 -0.75 -9.97
N GLU A 16 4.76 -1.73 -9.61
CA GLU A 16 3.32 -1.55 -9.48
C GLU A 16 2.82 -2.08 -8.14
N PHE A 17 1.78 -1.42 -7.62
CA PHE A 17 1.15 -1.83 -6.38
C PHE A 17 0.42 -3.18 -6.57
N PRO A 18 0.65 -4.17 -5.69
CA PRO A 18 0.01 -5.47 -5.81
C PRO A 18 -1.49 -5.37 -5.49
N LYS A 19 -2.31 -5.48 -6.54
CA LYS A 19 -3.78 -5.41 -6.43
C LYS A 19 -4.37 -6.51 -5.53
N SER A 20 -3.68 -7.63 -5.36
CA SER A 20 -4.06 -8.69 -4.42
C SER A 20 -4.17 -8.19 -2.98
N CYS A 21 -3.42 -7.15 -2.60
CA CYS A 21 -3.52 -6.56 -1.28
C CYS A 21 -4.80 -5.75 -1.07
N LEU A 22 -5.39 -5.20 -2.14
CA LEU A 22 -6.61 -4.39 -2.09
C LEU A 22 -7.85 -5.22 -1.74
N ALA A 23 -7.85 -6.50 -2.10
CA ALA A 23 -8.95 -7.42 -1.80
C ALA A 23 -8.86 -8.04 -0.40
N SER A 24 -7.87 -7.65 0.41
CA SER A 24 -7.60 -8.26 1.71
C SER A 24 -8.03 -7.34 2.85
N THR A 25 -8.41 -7.95 3.97
CA THR A 25 -8.84 -7.25 5.19
C THR A 25 -7.66 -6.90 6.10
N MET A 26 -6.55 -6.41 5.54
CA MET A 26 -5.31 -6.14 6.27
C MET A 26 -5.41 -4.90 7.17
N MET A 27 -4.60 -4.88 8.23
CA MET A 27 -4.49 -3.76 9.15
C MET A 27 -3.23 -2.93 8.88
N GLU A 28 -2.11 -3.58 8.60
CA GLU A 28 -0.84 -2.89 8.42
C GLU A 28 -0.20 -3.38 7.12
N LEU A 29 0.14 -2.43 6.25
CA LEU A 29 0.76 -2.70 4.95
C LEU A 29 2.05 -1.89 4.81
N PHE A 30 3.16 -2.62 4.74
CA PHE A 30 4.48 -2.04 4.54
C PHE A 30 4.94 -2.35 3.11
N ILE A 31 5.10 -1.32 2.29
CA ILE A 31 5.66 -1.41 0.93
C ILE A 31 6.72 -0.32 0.78
N ALA A 32 7.57 -0.17 1.79
CA ALA A 32 8.68 0.76 1.75
C ALA A 32 9.81 0.24 0.85
N ASN A 33 10.66 1.15 0.39
CA ASN A 33 11.88 0.85 -0.38
C ASN A 33 11.59 0.08 -1.68
N ASN A 34 10.65 0.60 -2.46
CA ASN A 34 10.22 0.04 -3.74
C ASN A 34 10.18 1.15 -4.81
N ASP A 35 10.00 0.79 -6.07
CA ASP A 35 9.94 1.74 -7.20
C ASP A 35 8.48 1.99 -7.64
N LEU A 36 7.56 2.06 -6.68
CA LEU A 36 6.15 2.27 -6.99
C LEU A 36 5.96 3.64 -7.63
N LYS A 37 5.28 3.66 -8.78
CA LYS A 37 4.95 4.91 -9.48
C LYS A 37 3.61 5.50 -9.07
N THR A 38 2.68 4.62 -8.71
CA THR A 38 1.30 5.00 -8.41
C THR A 38 0.73 4.10 -7.34
N VAL A 39 -0.21 4.64 -6.55
CA VAL A 39 -1.03 3.88 -5.62
C VAL A 39 -2.43 3.74 -6.24
N PRO A 40 -3.01 2.54 -6.30
CA PRO A 40 -4.30 2.31 -6.95
C PRO A 40 -5.44 2.86 -6.10
N LYS A 41 -6.49 3.33 -6.79
CA LYS A 41 -7.72 3.88 -6.18
C LYS A 41 -8.41 2.91 -5.21
N GLY A 42 -8.29 1.60 -5.44
CA GLY A 42 -8.86 0.58 -4.55
C GLY A 42 -8.25 0.57 -3.14
N ILE A 43 -7.19 1.34 -2.87
CA ILE A 43 -6.66 1.52 -1.51
C ILE A 43 -7.73 2.09 -0.57
N GLY A 44 -8.65 2.93 -1.09
CA GLY A 44 -9.74 3.50 -0.29
C GLY A 44 -10.79 2.48 0.15
N ASP A 45 -10.81 1.28 -0.43
CA ASP A 45 -11.73 0.20 -0.04
C ASP A 45 -11.16 -0.63 1.13
N MET A 46 -9.92 -0.37 1.56
CA MET A 46 -9.27 -1.06 2.67
C MET A 46 -9.73 -0.50 4.02
N GLU A 47 -10.98 -0.72 4.40
CA GLU A 47 -11.61 -0.16 5.61
C GLU A 47 -10.92 -0.54 6.92
N GLN A 48 -10.14 -1.63 6.93
CA GLN A 48 -9.44 -2.13 8.11
C GLN A 48 -7.99 -1.67 8.19
N LEU A 49 -7.47 -0.98 7.16
CA LEU A 49 -6.10 -0.50 7.11
C LEU A 49 -5.92 0.61 8.14
N SER A 50 -4.99 0.42 9.07
CA SER A 50 -4.62 1.37 10.12
C SER A 50 -3.22 1.96 9.89
N LEU A 51 -2.36 1.27 9.13
CA LEU A 51 -1.01 1.75 8.82
C LEU A 51 -0.66 1.39 7.37
N LEU A 52 -0.25 2.40 6.62
CA LEU A 52 0.28 2.26 5.27
C LEU A 52 1.65 2.94 5.22
N ASP A 53 2.70 2.15 5.01
CA ASP A 53 4.06 2.65 4.82
C ASP A 53 4.46 2.53 3.34
N LEU A 54 4.61 3.68 2.70
CA LEU A 54 5.08 3.84 1.32
C LEU A 54 6.41 4.61 1.27
N SER A 55 7.14 4.69 2.39
CA SER A 55 8.43 5.38 2.45
C SER A 55 9.42 4.82 1.44
N GLU A 56 10.38 5.63 0.99
CA GLU A 56 11.39 5.20 0.01
C GLU A 56 10.78 4.67 -1.31
N ASN A 57 9.58 5.13 -1.70
CA ASN A 57 9.05 5.01 -3.05
C ASN A 57 9.18 6.36 -3.78
N VAL A 58 10.38 6.62 -4.28
CA VAL A 58 10.77 7.93 -4.84
C VAL A 58 10.00 8.32 -6.11
N GLU A 59 9.38 7.35 -6.79
CA GLU A 59 8.64 7.57 -8.03
C GLU A 59 7.15 7.90 -7.81
N ILE A 60 6.64 7.82 -6.57
CA ILE A 60 5.26 8.22 -6.24
C ILE A 60 5.16 9.75 -6.26
N ASN A 61 4.63 10.28 -7.37
CA ASN A 61 4.43 11.72 -7.54
C ASN A 61 3.03 12.19 -7.10
N GLU A 62 2.06 11.26 -7.05
CA GLU A 62 0.69 11.55 -6.65
C GLU A 62 0.10 10.40 -5.83
N LEU A 63 -0.78 10.75 -4.89
CA LEU A 63 -1.57 9.79 -4.14
C LEU A 63 -3.04 9.88 -4.60
N PRO A 64 -3.76 8.75 -4.72
CA PRO A 64 -5.15 8.74 -5.12
C PRO A 64 -6.01 9.46 -4.07
N PHE A 65 -7.04 10.18 -4.52
CA PHE A 65 -7.97 10.87 -3.60
C PHE A 65 -8.66 9.87 -2.66
N GLU A 66 -8.83 8.64 -3.10
CA GLU A 66 -9.42 7.54 -2.35
C GLU A 66 -8.64 7.22 -1.07
N LEU A 67 -7.36 7.59 -0.97
CA LEU A 67 -6.59 7.49 0.27
C LEU A 67 -7.26 8.28 1.41
N GLY A 68 -7.89 9.42 1.09
CA GLY A 68 -8.67 10.22 2.04
C GLY A 68 -10.03 9.62 2.42
N LYS A 69 -10.44 8.51 1.80
CA LYS A 69 -11.66 7.77 2.20
C LYS A 69 -11.39 6.75 3.30
N LEU A 70 -10.12 6.47 3.62
CA LEU A 70 -9.76 5.62 4.75
C LEU A 70 -10.35 6.23 6.03
N LYS A 71 -11.07 5.42 6.81
CA LYS A 71 -11.86 5.89 7.97
C LYS A 71 -11.23 5.58 9.33
N ASN A 72 -10.09 4.89 9.36
CA ASN A 72 -9.43 4.45 10.59
C ASN A 72 -8.54 5.52 11.20
#